data_AF-A0A7Y9KGF4-F1
#
_entry.id   AF-A0A7Y9KGF4-F1
#
_cell.length_a   1.000
_cell.length_b   1.000
_cell.length_c   1.000
_cell.angle_alpha   90.00
_cell.angle_beta   90.00
_cell.angle_gamma   90.00
#
_symmetry.space_group_name_H-M   'P 1'
#
loop_
_entity.id
_entity.type
_entity.pdbx_description
1 polymer ?
#
loop_
_entity_poly.entity_id
_entity_poly.type
_entity_poly.pdbx_seq_one_letter_code
_entity_poly.pdbx_strand_id
1 'polypeptide(L)'
;MDLVEFLRARLDRDEQMARACSGTPWKATPSGTVSTDTGDPGTDGSAYVATAENGAYAEHIARHDPSRALAEVAARRQIVDDYEKQAWILGQGHRTPELDAAQSVREAVVRLLALPYAHHPAYQEEWRP
;
A
#
# COMPACT_ATOMS: atom_id res chain seq x y z
N MET A 1 -9.63 0.69 18.43
CA MET A 1 -9.17 0.80 17.04
C MET A 1 -10.17 0.07 16.18
N ASP A 2 -10.85 0.78 15.29
CA ASP A 2 -11.67 0.15 14.26
C ASP A 2 -10.86 -0.23 13.01
N LEU A 3 -11.49 -0.89 12.04
CA LEU A 3 -10.86 -1.34 10.80
C LEU A 3 -10.27 -0.18 9.98
N VAL A 4 -10.95 0.98 9.92
CA VAL A 4 -10.49 2.13 9.14
C VAL A 4 -9.30 2.79 9.82
N GLU A 5 -9.36 3.01 11.13
CA GLU A 5 -8.24 3.48 11.95
C GLU A 5 -7.02 2.57 11.79
N PHE A 6 -7.22 1.26 11.80
CA PHE A 6 -6.16 0.27 11.57
C PHE A 6 -5.53 0.41 10.19
N LEU A 7 -6.34 0.43 9.13
CA LEU A 7 -5.86 0.57 7.76
C LEU A 7 -5.09 1.88 7.53
N ARG A 8 -5.61 3.00 8.05
CA ARG A 8 -4.91 4.28 8.00
C ARG A 8 -3.54 4.20 8.66
N ALA A 9 -3.47 3.64 9.87
CA ALA A 9 -2.20 3.48 10.56
C ALA A 9 -1.20 2.57 9.80
N ARG A 10 -1.68 1.54 9.09
CA ARG A 10 -0.82 0.68 8.25
C ARG A 10 -0.33 1.41 7.02
N LEU A 11 -1.22 2.09 6.31
CA LEU A 11 -0.90 2.87 5.12
C LEU A 11 0.06 4.03 5.42
N ASP A 12 -0.07 4.68 6.58
CA ASP A 12 0.85 5.72 7.05
C ASP A 12 2.25 5.15 7.30
N ARG A 13 2.33 3.96 7.90
CA ARG A 13 3.61 3.28 8.13
C ARG A 13 4.26 2.88 6.80
N ASP A 14 3.49 2.32 5.87
CA ASP A 14 3.97 1.93 4.55
C ASP A 14 4.46 3.15 3.75
N GLU A 15 3.73 4.26 3.78
CA GLU A 15 4.17 5.52 3.18
C GLU A 15 5.46 6.02 3.83
N GLN A 16 5.54 6.04 5.16
CA GLN A 16 6.73 6.50 5.88
C GLN A 16 7.97 5.70 5.48
N MET A 17 7.84 4.37 5.39
CA MET A 17 8.95 3.50 4.97
C MET A 17 9.34 3.78 3.51
N ALA A 18 8.37 3.93 2.61
CA ALA A 18 8.65 4.23 1.21
C ALA A 18 9.32 5.61 1.04
N ARG A 19 8.84 6.65 1.75
CA ARG A 19 9.44 8.00 1.71
C ARG A 19 10.86 8.06 2.30
N ALA A 20 11.22 7.12 3.17
CA ALA A 20 12.58 7.04 3.71
C ALA A 20 13.60 6.48 2.67
N CYS A 21 13.12 5.91 1.56
CA CYS A 21 13.96 5.44 0.46
C CYS A 21 14.16 6.53 -0.61
N SER A 22 15.02 6.28 -1.61
CA SER A 22 15.16 7.17 -2.78
C SER A 22 13.85 7.23 -3.58
N GLY A 23 13.54 8.41 -4.13
CA GLY A 23 12.35 8.62 -4.98
C GLY A 23 12.50 8.12 -6.42
N THR A 24 13.63 7.50 -6.76
CA THR A 24 13.96 7.01 -8.10
C THR A 24 13.67 5.51 -8.21
N PRO A 25 13.12 5.03 -9.35
CA PRO A 25 12.83 3.62 -9.54
C PRO A 25 14.05 2.73 -9.32
N TRP A 26 13.82 1.56 -8.73
CA TRP A 26 14.86 0.55 -8.59
C TRP A 26 15.02 -0.24 -9.88
N LYS A 27 16.26 -0.64 -10.18
CA LYS A 27 16.63 -1.38 -11.37
C LYS A 27 17.29 -2.70 -10.97
N ALA A 28 16.82 -3.81 -11.53
CA ALA A 28 17.41 -5.12 -11.35
C ALA A 28 18.37 -5.45 -12.50
N THR A 29 19.45 -6.17 -12.20
CA THR A 29 20.32 -6.78 -13.20
C THR A 29 20.14 -8.31 -13.21
N PRO A 30 20.42 -9.00 -14.33
CA PRO A 30 20.40 -10.46 -14.37
C PRO A 30 21.35 -11.13 -13.37
N SER A 31 22.39 -10.42 -12.95
CA SER A 31 23.36 -10.88 -11.93
C SER A 31 22.82 -10.86 -10.50
N GLY A 32 21.57 -10.44 -10.28
CA GLY A 32 20.94 -10.39 -8.96
C GLY A 32 21.16 -9.07 -8.21
N THR A 33 21.74 -8.04 -8.82
CA THR A 33 21.95 -6.74 -8.16
C THR A 33 20.73 -5.84 -8.36
N VAL A 34 20.33 -5.14 -7.30
CA VAL A 34 19.34 -4.06 -7.36
C VAL A 34 20.02 -2.75 -7.04
N SER A 35 19.81 -1.74 -7.90
CA SER A 35 20.36 -0.40 -7.73
C SER A 35 19.30 0.67 -7.99
N THR A 36 19.61 1.90 -7.61
CA THR A 36 18.76 3.08 -7.83
C THR A 36 19.63 4.25 -8.28
N ASP A 37 19.12 5.12 -9.14
CA ASP A 37 19.89 6.30 -9.57
C ASP A 37 19.96 7.30 -8.42
N THR A 38 21.15 7.84 -8.11
CA THR A 38 21.31 8.84 -7.03
C THR A 38 20.76 10.21 -7.38
N GLY A 39 20.42 10.44 -8.65
CA GLY A 39 19.84 11.70 -9.14
C GLY A 39 20.79 12.90 -9.07
N ASP A 40 22.08 12.68 -8.76
CA ASP A 40 23.07 13.73 -8.62
C ASP A 40 23.68 14.08 -10.00
N PRO A 41 23.41 15.27 -10.56
CA PRO A 41 23.87 15.64 -11.90
C PRO A 41 25.38 15.87 -11.89
N GLY A 42 26.15 14.81 -12.14
CA GLY A 42 27.61 14.87 -12.20
C GLY A 42 28.34 13.63 -11.71
N THR A 43 27.63 12.70 -11.05
CA THR A 43 28.15 11.36 -10.76
C THR A 43 27.43 10.33 -11.62
N ASP A 44 28.18 9.42 -12.24
CA ASP A 44 27.64 8.20 -12.89
C ASP A 44 27.20 7.19 -11.80
N GLY A 45 26.48 7.71 -10.82
CA GLY A 45 26.27 7.12 -9.51
C GLY A 45 24.97 6.34 -9.47
N SER A 46 25.06 5.03 -9.67
CA SER A 46 24.02 4.14 -9.15
C SER A 46 24.31 3.85 -7.67
N ALA A 47 23.32 3.99 -6.81
CA ALA A 47 23.38 3.55 -5.43
C ALA A 47 22.96 2.08 -5.33
N TYR A 48 23.67 1.34 -4.49
CA TYR A 48 23.36 -0.04 -4.17
C TYR A 48 22.11 -0.12 -3.28
N VAL A 49 21.15 -0.99 -3.65
CA VAL A 49 19.95 -1.27 -2.84
C VAL A 49 20.08 -2.64 -2.19
N ALA A 50 20.33 -3.68 -2.99
CA ALA A 50 20.39 -5.06 -2.52
C ALA A 50 21.12 -5.99 -3.50
N THR A 51 21.51 -7.16 -3.01
CA THR A 51 21.91 -8.31 -3.82
C THR A 51 20.98 -9.46 -3.48
N ALA A 52 20.47 -10.11 -4.52
CA ALA A 52 19.62 -11.27 -4.43
C ALA A 52 20.31 -12.49 -5.06
N GLU A 53 19.86 -13.68 -4.69
CA GLU A 53 20.43 -14.95 -5.15
C GLU A 53 20.38 -15.11 -6.68
N ASN A 54 19.35 -14.55 -7.33
CA ASN A 54 19.15 -14.65 -8.76
C ASN A 54 18.40 -13.42 -9.31
N GLY A 55 18.36 -13.31 -10.64
CA GLY A 55 17.68 -12.22 -11.34
C GLY A 55 16.18 -12.12 -11.04
N ALA A 56 15.48 -13.23 -10.78
CA ALA A 56 14.05 -13.21 -10.48
C ALA A 56 13.75 -12.56 -9.12
N TYR A 57 14.58 -12.81 -8.11
CA TYR A 57 14.47 -12.16 -6.81
C TYR A 57 14.82 -10.67 -6.90
N ALA A 58 15.86 -10.32 -7.67
CA ALA A 58 16.20 -8.93 -7.92
C ALA A 58 15.08 -8.18 -8.66
N GLU A 59 14.45 -8.82 -9.66
CA GLU A 59 13.29 -8.27 -10.36
C GLU A 59 12.10 -8.07 -9.41
N HIS A 60 11.82 -9.04 -8.53
CA HIS A 60 10.77 -8.88 -7.53
C HIS A 60 11.04 -7.68 -6.60
N ILE A 61 12.26 -7.56 -6.06
CA ILE A 61 12.65 -6.42 -5.22
C ILE A 61 12.51 -5.11 -5.98
N ALA A 62 13.05 -5.02 -7.21
CA ALA A 62 12.98 -3.82 -8.03
C ALA A 62 11.55 -3.44 -8.41
N ARG A 63 10.66 -4.42 -8.62
CA ARG A 63 9.24 -4.19 -8.88
C ARG A 63 8.48 -3.66 -7.65
N HIS A 64 9.02 -3.85 -6.45
CA HIS A 64 8.45 -3.34 -5.19
C HIS A 64 9.17 -2.06 -4.74
N ASP A 65 9.56 -1.21 -5.69
CA ASP A 65 10.26 0.04 -5.42
C ASP A 65 9.38 1.06 -4.66
N PRO A 66 10.01 2.07 -4.04
CA PRO A 66 9.31 3.08 -3.25
C PRO A 66 8.25 3.87 -4.01
N SER A 67 8.48 4.18 -5.29
CA SER A 67 7.52 4.98 -6.08
C SER A 67 6.22 4.22 -6.31
N ARG A 68 6.32 2.91 -6.58
CA ARG A 68 5.15 2.03 -6.67
C ARG A 68 4.45 1.89 -5.32
N ALA A 69 5.19 1.70 -4.23
CA ALA A 69 4.60 1.58 -2.89
C ALA A 69 3.78 2.84 -2.53
N LEU A 70 4.28 4.03 -2.84
CA LEU A 70 3.56 5.29 -2.65
C LEU A 70 2.29 5.37 -3.50
N ALA A 71 2.35 4.94 -4.77
CA ALA A 71 1.17 4.90 -5.63
C ALA A 71 0.11 3.91 -5.12
N GLU A 72 0.52 2.75 -4.62
CA GLU A 72 -0.39 1.78 -3.99
C GLU A 72 -1.03 2.33 -2.72
N VAL A 73 -0.26 3.00 -1.85
CA VAL A 73 -0.80 3.67 -0.65
C VAL A 73 -1.82 4.74 -1.03
N ALA A 74 -1.51 5.58 -2.01
CA ALA A 74 -2.42 6.63 -2.47
C ALA A 74 -3.75 6.06 -2.98
N ALA A 75 -3.70 5.00 -3.79
CA ALA A 75 -4.90 4.33 -4.29
C ALA A 75 -5.72 3.70 -3.15
N ARG A 76 -5.06 3.02 -2.19
CA ARG A 76 -5.74 2.40 -1.04
C ARG A 76 -6.39 3.43 -0.12
N ARG A 77 -5.75 4.59 0.09
CA ARG A 77 -6.34 5.71 0.85
C ARG A 77 -7.63 6.21 0.18
N GLN A 78 -7.64 6.38 -1.14
CA GLN A 78 -8.86 6.78 -1.86
C GLN A 78 -10.02 5.81 -1.67
N ILE A 79 -9.74 4.49 -1.63
CA ILE A 79 -10.76 3.47 -1.38
C ILE A 79 -11.32 3.61 0.05
N VAL A 80 -10.44 3.76 1.05
CA VAL A 80 -10.84 3.95 2.46
C VAL A 80 -11.64 5.24 2.65
N ASP A 81 -11.22 6.33 2.01
CA ASP A 81 -11.91 7.62 2.09
C ASP A 81 -13.28 7.59 1.40
N ASP A 82 -13.44 6.88 0.27
CA ASP A 82 -14.77 6.67 -0.33
C ASP A 82 -15.68 5.87 0.61
N TYR A 83 -15.17 4.79 1.20
CA TYR A 83 -15.93 3.98 2.16
C TYR A 83 -16.49 4.82 3.32
N GLU A 84 -15.64 5.64 3.95
CA GLU A 84 -16.08 6.51 5.06
C GLU A 84 -17.05 7.58 4.61
N LYS A 85 -16.79 8.21 3.45
CA LYS A 85 -17.67 9.22 2.88
C LYS A 85 -19.07 8.66 2.66
N GLN A 86 -19.18 7.47 2.08
CA GLN A 86 -20.49 6.84 1.85
C GLN A 86 -21.15 6.40 3.17
N ALA A 87 -20.37 5.88 4.13
CA ALA A 87 -20.88 5.56 5.47
C ALA A 87 -21.48 6.81 6.15
N TRP A 88 -20.80 7.95 6.06
CA TRP A 88 -21.27 9.22 6.61
C TRP A 88 -22.56 9.70 5.94
N ILE A 89 -22.63 9.68 4.59
CA ILE A 89 -23.85 10.05 3.84
C ILE A 89 -25.04 9.19 4.26
N LEU A 90 -24.85 7.87 4.40
CA LEU A 90 -25.90 6.95 4.84
C LEU A 90 -26.36 7.20 6.28
N GLY A 91 -25.44 7.66 7.14
CA GLY A 91 -25.74 8.08 8.51
C GLY A 91 -26.63 9.32 8.59
N GLN A 92 -26.70 10.14 7.54
CA GLN A 92 -27.55 11.35 7.51
C GLN A 92 -29.02 11.07 7.14
N GLY A 93 -29.42 9.81 6.95
CA GLY A 93 -30.83 9.41 6.91
C GLY A 93 -31.41 9.03 5.53
N HIS A 94 -30.62 9.06 4.44
CA HIS A 94 -31.05 8.56 3.13
C HIS A 94 -30.64 7.10 2.94
N ARG A 95 -31.27 6.19 3.69
CA ARG A 95 -31.05 4.74 3.53
C ARG A 95 -32.10 4.12 2.62
N THR A 96 -31.63 3.46 1.57
CA THR A 96 -32.43 2.55 0.75
C THR A 96 -31.74 1.18 0.72
N PRO A 97 -32.45 0.08 0.44
CA PRO A 97 -31.83 -1.24 0.33
C PRO A 97 -30.65 -1.28 -0.66
N GLU A 98 -30.72 -0.53 -1.75
CA GLU A 98 -29.66 -0.45 -2.76
C GLU A 98 -28.41 0.23 -2.21
N LEU A 99 -28.57 1.28 -1.42
CA LEU A 99 -27.45 1.99 -0.79
C LEU A 99 -26.80 1.15 0.32
N ASP A 100 -27.60 0.45 1.12
CA ASP A 100 -27.10 -0.47 2.15
C ASP A 100 -26.34 -1.66 1.53
N ALA A 101 -26.84 -2.21 0.42
CA ALA A 101 -26.14 -3.24 -0.35
C ALA A 101 -24.81 -2.72 -0.92
N ALA A 102 -24.81 -1.52 -1.50
CA ALA A 102 -23.61 -0.90 -2.03
C ALA A 102 -22.57 -0.62 -0.93
N GLN A 103 -23.00 -0.24 0.28
CA GLN A 103 -22.10 -0.05 1.42
C GLN A 103 -21.54 -1.37 1.94
N SER A 104 -22.35 -2.43 1.95
CA SER A 104 -21.90 -3.77 2.35
C SER A 104 -20.79 -4.30 1.41
N VAL A 105 -20.88 -4.01 0.11
CA VAL A 105 -19.81 -4.33 -0.84
C VAL A 105 -18.53 -3.53 -0.54
N ARG A 106 -18.65 -2.24 -0.22
CA ARG A 106 -17.49 -1.42 0.16
C ARG A 106 -16.82 -1.92 1.45
N GLU A 107 -17.61 -2.29 2.45
CA GLU A 107 -17.12 -2.93 3.68
C GLU A 107 -16.29 -4.17 3.36
N ALA A 108 -16.79 -5.04 2.47
CA ALA A 108 -16.04 -6.23 2.03
C ALA A 108 -14.71 -5.87 1.36
N VAL A 109 -14.68 -4.83 0.52
CA VAL A 109 -13.44 -4.33 -0.10
C VAL A 109 -12.46 -3.83 0.95
N VAL A 110 -12.91 -3.06 1.94
CA VAL A 110 -12.06 -2.55 3.03
C VAL A 110 -11.49 -3.71 3.88
N ARG A 111 -12.28 -4.75 4.16
CA ARG A 111 -11.78 -5.97 4.82
C ARG A 111 -10.72 -6.70 4.01
N LEU A 112 -10.90 -6.81 2.70
CA LEU A 112 -9.90 -7.40 1.79
C LEU A 112 -8.60 -6.59 1.79
N LEU A 113 -8.66 -5.25 1.89
CA LEU A 113 -7.48 -4.39 2.02
C LEU A 113 -6.69 -4.65 3.32
N ALA A 114 -7.31 -5.22 4.35
CA ALA A 114 -6.65 -5.52 5.61
C ALA A 114 -5.90 -6.87 5.60
N LEU A 115 -6.18 -7.75 4.62
CA LEU A 115 -5.56 -9.08 4.55
C LEU A 115 -4.02 -9.10 4.51
N PRO A 116 -3.33 -8.18 3.80
CA PRO A 116 -1.86 -8.12 3.84
C PRO A 116 -1.30 -7.91 5.25
N TYR A 117 -2.11 -7.42 6.18
CA TYR A 117 -1.72 -7.12 7.56
C TYR A 117 -2.27 -8.15 8.57
N ALA A 118 -2.77 -9.32 8.13
CA ALA A 118 -3.37 -10.33 9.00
C ALA A 118 -2.43 -10.86 10.09
N HIS A 119 -1.11 -10.77 9.89
CA HIS A 119 -0.11 -11.16 10.88
C HIS A 119 0.25 -10.05 11.86
N HIS A 120 -0.33 -8.86 11.72
CA HIS A 120 -0.06 -7.74 12.60
C HIS A 120 -0.75 -7.95 13.97
N PRO A 121 -0.10 -7.71 15.12
CA PRO A 121 -0.69 -7.97 16.45
C PRO A 121 -1.99 -7.20 16.75
N ALA A 122 -2.19 -6.05 16.11
CA ALA A 122 -3.41 -5.25 16.23
C ALA A 122 -4.50 -5.62 15.19
N TYR A 123 -4.24 -6.59 14.32
CA TYR A 123 -5.25 -7.14 13.42
C TYR A 123 -6.29 -7.92 14.22
N GLN A 124 -7.57 -7.74 13.91
CA GLN A 124 -8.66 -8.46 14.56
C GLN A 124 -9.27 -9.48 13.60
N GLU A 125 -9.49 -10.72 14.06
CA GLU A 125 -10.04 -11.80 13.22
C GLU A 125 -11.45 -11.50 12.69
N GLU A 126 -12.22 -10.62 13.35
CA GLU A 126 -13.52 -10.14 12.85
C GLU A 126 -13.42 -9.34 11.55
N TRP A 127 -12.24 -8.83 11.20
CA TRP A 127 -12.00 -8.13 9.93
C TRP A 127 -11.70 -9.08 8.78
N ARG A 128 -11.51 -10.37 9.06
CA ARG A 128 -11.32 -11.38 8.01
C ARG A 128 -12.66 -11.58 7.26
N PRO A 129 -12.67 -11.50 5.91
CA PRO A 129 -13.87 -11.72 5.11
C PRO A 129 -14.52 -13.09 5.31
#